data_AF-A0A839GF85-F1
#
_entry.id   AF-A0A839GF85-F1
#
_cell.length_a   1.000
_cell.length_b   1.000
_cell.length_c   1.000
_cell.angle_alpha   90.00
_cell.angle_beta   90.00
_cell.angle_gamma   90.00
#
_symmetry.space_group_name_H-M   'P 1'
#
loop_
_entity.id
_entity.type
_entity.pdbx_description
1 polymer ?
#
loop_
_entity_poly.entity_id
_entity_poly.type
_entity_poly.pdbx_seq_one_letter_code
_entity_poly.pdbx_strand_id
1 'polypeptide(L)'
;MTSPEHKKHAAINRPNYGNFGRAEWAIVGTNCGAIKDLAGQIIAALSPKVKCAYVDAQHTHGEEQAQLPGRLASGAVAEYTDQITHHQFTLNRPLNPFQFRQWFSEMDLVLVNGNHQQAKAQVVVVDPAKEASLQKRLSQLTHVQLFLLAEGAEEIFPFLQEVLPAWQEIPVYRLQETEKIVSFFQHQLWQAAPVLNGLVLAGGRSVRMGQDKGALQWHGKEQRYHLAEMMQEFCAEVFISCRAEQQPELAAQYPTLPDTFLDLGPYGAILSAFREQPEAAWLVVACDLPLVDQRTLWQLVQERNPSAVATAFENPQNRFPEPLITIWEPKSYLQLLAFLAQGYTCPRKVLINSAIHLLQPGQPEALLNVNTPQEQERARQLLAQR
;
A
#
# COMPACT_ATOMS: atom_id res chain seq x y z
N MET A 1 -37.44 14.26 21.17
CA MET A 1 -36.50 14.84 20.20
C MET A 1 -35.09 14.54 20.69
N THR A 2 -34.54 13.40 20.28
CA THR A 2 -33.13 13.06 20.52
C THR A 2 -32.27 14.00 19.69
N SER A 3 -31.40 14.76 20.34
CA SER A 3 -30.38 15.58 19.67
C SER A 3 -29.63 14.71 18.65
N PRO A 4 -29.42 15.18 17.41
CA PRO A 4 -28.56 14.46 16.48
C PRO A 4 -27.17 14.31 17.15
N GLU A 5 -26.64 13.09 17.17
CA GLU A 5 -25.29 12.81 17.65
C GLU A 5 -24.31 13.74 16.93
N HIS A 6 -23.72 14.66 17.67
CA HIS A 6 -22.70 15.56 17.16
C HIS A 6 -21.44 14.75 16.80
N LYS A 7 -21.34 14.27 15.56
CA LYS A 7 -20.09 13.73 15.02
C LYS A 7 -19.13 14.89 14.80
N LYS A 8 -18.22 15.11 15.76
CA LYS A 8 -17.18 16.17 15.71
C LYS A 8 -16.17 16.00 14.55
N HIS A 9 -16.17 14.86 13.86
CA HIS A 9 -15.19 14.51 12.84
C HIS A 9 -15.84 14.00 11.57
N ALA A 10 -15.27 14.35 10.42
CA ALA A 10 -15.69 13.83 9.12
C ALA A 10 -15.53 12.31 9.08
N ALA A 11 -16.55 11.62 8.56
CA ALA A 11 -16.48 10.19 8.29
C ALA A 11 -15.60 9.98 7.06
N ILE A 12 -14.38 9.47 7.27
CA ILE A 12 -13.45 9.07 6.21
C ILE A 12 -13.07 7.61 6.42
N ASN A 13 -12.92 6.87 5.32
CA ASN A 13 -12.48 5.49 5.37
C ASN A 13 -11.04 5.43 5.87
N ARG A 14 -10.78 4.52 6.81
CA ARG A 14 -9.47 4.39 7.46
C ARG A 14 -8.72 3.24 6.82
N PRO A 15 -7.45 3.45 6.41
CA PRO A 15 -6.61 2.34 6.00
C PRO A 15 -6.45 1.34 7.16
N ASN A 16 -6.34 0.06 6.84
CA ASN A 16 -6.35 -1.04 7.80
C ASN A 16 -4.97 -1.28 8.43
N TYR A 17 -4.41 -0.24 9.07
CA TYR A 17 -3.13 -0.30 9.74
C TYR A 17 -3.19 -0.99 11.11
N GLY A 18 -2.14 -1.76 11.42
CA GLY A 18 -1.74 -2.12 12.76
C GLY A 18 -0.90 -1.02 13.43
N ASN A 19 0.05 -1.39 14.27
CA ASN A 19 0.94 -0.45 14.97
C ASN A 19 2.07 0.09 14.09
N PHE A 20 2.56 -0.74 13.17
CA PHE A 20 3.70 -0.48 12.28
C PHE A 20 3.28 -0.47 10.82
N GLY A 21 2.43 -1.40 10.37
CA GLY A 21 2.09 -1.54 8.95
C GLY A 21 0.70 -2.13 8.70
N ARG A 22 0.38 -2.40 7.42
CA ARG A 22 -0.88 -3.09 7.04
C ARG A 22 -0.84 -4.59 7.32
N ALA A 23 0.34 -5.18 7.11
CA ALA A 23 0.65 -6.59 7.28
C ALA A 23 1.78 -6.73 8.30
N GLU A 24 1.40 -7.07 9.53
CA GLU A 24 2.32 -7.17 10.65
C GLU A 24 1.93 -8.33 11.59
N TRP A 25 2.95 -9.03 12.09
CA TRP A 25 2.77 -10.18 12.97
C TRP A 25 3.72 -10.12 14.15
N ALA A 26 3.15 -10.24 15.35
CA ALA A 26 3.91 -10.42 16.58
C ALA A 26 4.13 -11.92 16.82
N ILE A 27 5.39 -12.33 16.91
CA ILE A 27 5.75 -13.70 17.32
C ILE A 27 5.86 -13.70 18.84
N VAL A 28 5.06 -14.54 19.51
CA VAL A 28 4.96 -14.60 20.98
C VAL A 28 5.13 -16.03 21.48
N GLY A 29 5.32 -16.21 22.78
CA GLY A 29 5.20 -17.52 23.41
C GLY A 29 6.51 -18.32 23.48
N THR A 30 7.64 -17.76 23.01
CA THR A 30 8.98 -18.32 23.23
C THR A 30 9.98 -17.21 23.64
N ASN A 31 11.25 -17.55 23.79
CA ASN A 31 12.32 -16.61 24.17
C ASN A 31 12.69 -15.65 23.01
N CYS A 32 13.27 -14.48 23.33
CA CYS A 32 13.60 -13.47 22.32
C CYS A 32 14.64 -13.93 21.29
N GLY A 33 15.53 -14.87 21.63
CA GLY A 33 16.48 -15.45 20.68
C GLY A 33 15.76 -16.26 19.61
N ALA A 34 14.92 -17.20 20.02
CA ALA A 34 14.13 -18.04 19.11
C ALA A 34 13.19 -17.20 18.21
N ILE A 35 12.62 -16.11 18.74
CA ILE A 35 11.83 -15.16 17.94
C ILE A 35 12.68 -14.50 16.84
N LYS A 36 13.88 -14.03 17.19
CA LYS A 36 14.82 -13.40 16.24
C LYS A 36 15.23 -14.38 15.16
N ASP A 37 15.56 -15.61 15.53
CA ASP A 37 15.99 -16.65 14.60
C ASP A 37 14.87 -16.99 13.62
N LEU A 38 13.65 -17.21 14.12
CA LEU A 38 12.48 -17.47 13.28
C LEU A 38 12.19 -16.30 12.34
N ALA A 39 12.19 -15.06 12.86
CA ALA A 39 11.97 -13.87 12.03
C ALA A 39 13.05 -13.73 10.95
N GLY A 40 14.32 -14.00 11.29
CA GLY A 40 15.43 -14.00 10.36
C GLY A 40 15.26 -15.00 9.22
N GLN A 41 14.82 -16.23 9.53
CA GLN A 41 14.55 -17.26 8.51
C GLN A 41 13.42 -16.83 7.55
N ILE A 42 12.32 -16.29 8.08
CA ILE A 42 11.19 -15.81 7.27
C ILE A 42 11.63 -14.65 6.38
N ILE A 43 12.35 -13.67 6.94
CA ILE A 43 12.84 -12.50 6.21
C ILE A 43 13.83 -12.92 5.11
N ALA A 44 14.77 -13.82 5.41
CA ALA A 44 15.72 -14.31 4.43
C ALA A 44 15.02 -14.99 3.23
N ALA A 45 13.96 -15.75 3.50
CA ALA A 45 13.20 -16.43 2.44
C ALA A 45 12.32 -15.47 1.60
N LEU A 46 11.75 -14.44 2.22
CA LEU A 46 10.76 -13.57 1.57
C LEU A 46 11.34 -12.27 0.97
N SER A 47 12.44 -11.76 1.52
CA SER A 47 13.05 -10.49 1.09
C SER A 47 13.44 -10.39 -0.40
N PRO A 48 13.68 -11.48 -1.16
CA PRO A 48 13.87 -11.37 -2.60
C PRO A 48 12.64 -10.90 -3.39
N LYS A 49 11.43 -11.00 -2.82
CA LYS A 49 10.17 -10.67 -3.50
C LYS A 49 9.38 -9.55 -2.84
N VAL A 50 9.57 -9.33 -1.55
CA VAL A 50 8.80 -8.36 -0.75
C VAL A 50 9.71 -7.58 0.19
N LYS A 51 9.32 -6.37 0.56
CA LYS A 51 10.04 -5.51 1.50
C LYS A 51 9.69 -5.92 2.94
N CYS A 52 10.66 -6.49 3.64
CA CYS A 52 10.50 -6.96 5.02
C CYS A 52 11.12 -6.00 6.03
N ALA A 53 10.52 -5.91 7.21
CA ALA A 53 11.08 -5.24 8.38
C ALA A 53 10.94 -6.09 9.65
N TYR A 54 11.80 -5.82 10.63
CA TYR A 54 11.76 -6.43 11.95
C TYR A 54 11.72 -5.36 13.04
N VAL A 55 10.87 -5.55 14.04
CA VAL A 55 10.72 -4.66 15.20
C VAL A 55 11.05 -5.41 16.47
N ASP A 56 11.91 -4.81 17.29
CA ASP A 56 12.35 -5.37 18.56
C ASP A 56 12.51 -4.27 19.62
N ALA A 57 12.67 -4.67 20.87
CA ALA A 57 13.12 -3.80 21.95
C ALA A 57 14.24 -4.47 22.73
N GLN A 58 15.25 -3.70 23.12
CA GLN A 58 16.27 -4.17 24.04
C GLN A 58 15.77 -4.00 25.49
N HIS A 59 16.09 -4.99 26.33
CA HIS A 59 16.00 -4.87 27.79
C HIS A 59 17.41 -4.91 28.35
N THR A 60 17.72 -4.05 29.31
CA THR A 60 18.94 -4.19 30.11
C THR A 60 18.74 -5.32 31.10
N HIS A 61 19.65 -6.30 31.09
CA HIS A 61 19.78 -7.26 32.17
C HIS A 61 20.69 -6.63 33.25
N GLY A 62 20.10 -5.86 34.17
CA GLY A 62 20.82 -5.27 35.32
C GLY A 62 20.61 -3.76 35.50
N GLU A 63 21.08 -3.24 36.63
CA GLU A 63 21.03 -1.81 37.02
C GLU A 63 22.06 -0.93 36.27
N GLU A 64 22.45 -1.29 35.04
CA GLU A 64 23.27 -0.39 34.22
C GLU A 64 22.39 0.73 33.69
N GLN A 65 22.68 1.96 34.10
CA GLN A 65 22.06 3.16 33.54
C GLN A 65 22.40 3.22 32.05
N ALA A 66 21.39 2.98 31.20
CA ALA A 66 21.54 3.10 29.76
C ALA A 66 21.98 4.54 29.41
N GLN A 67 23.22 4.70 28.94
CA GLN A 67 23.72 5.99 28.49
C GLN A 67 23.24 6.26 27.05
N LEU A 68 22.85 7.51 26.79
CA LEU A 68 22.49 7.93 25.43
C LEU A 68 23.73 7.88 24.53
N PRO A 69 23.60 7.42 23.27
CA PRO A 69 24.74 7.35 22.35
C PRO A 69 25.04 8.71 21.70
N GLY A 70 26.27 8.86 21.19
CA GLY A 70 26.64 9.92 20.26
C GLY A 70 26.33 11.34 20.75
N ARG A 71 25.82 12.19 19.85
CA ARG A 71 25.41 13.58 20.18
C ARG A 71 24.13 13.64 21.01
N LEU A 72 23.39 12.53 21.17
CA LEU A 72 22.22 12.49 22.06
C LEU A 72 22.64 12.66 23.52
N ALA A 73 23.81 12.15 23.92
CA ALA A 73 24.40 12.44 25.23
C ALA A 73 24.70 13.93 25.44
N SER A 74 24.93 14.67 24.35
CA SER A 74 25.15 16.12 24.36
C SER A 74 23.85 16.94 24.23
N GLY A 75 22.68 16.30 24.31
CA GLY A 75 21.38 16.97 24.26
C GLY A 75 20.72 17.04 22.87
N ALA A 76 21.30 16.42 21.84
CA ALA A 76 20.58 16.25 20.58
C ALA A 76 19.36 15.33 20.78
N VAL A 77 18.27 15.62 20.07
CA VAL A 77 17.05 14.78 20.09
C VAL A 77 16.98 13.81 18.91
N ALA A 78 17.82 14.03 17.90
CA ALA A 78 17.94 13.22 16.71
C ALA A 78 19.39 13.28 16.19
N GLU A 79 19.88 12.15 15.69
CA GLU A 79 21.18 12.03 15.01
C GLU A 79 20.98 11.19 13.74
N TYR A 80 21.56 11.65 12.63
CA TYR A 80 21.57 10.93 11.36
C TYR A 80 23.02 10.66 10.96
N THR A 81 23.30 9.42 10.60
CA THR A 81 24.59 8.98 10.09
C THR A 81 24.40 8.23 8.79
N ASP A 82 25.09 8.68 7.75
CA ASP A 82 25.23 7.98 6.48
C ASP A 82 26.41 6.99 6.60
N GLN A 83 26.11 5.71 6.82
CA GLN A 83 27.12 4.66 6.92
C GLN A 83 27.38 4.06 5.54
N ILE A 84 28.54 3.45 5.36
CA ILE A 84 28.97 2.86 4.07
C ILE A 84 27.92 1.90 3.47
N THR A 85 27.19 1.15 4.32
CA THR A 85 26.25 0.11 3.88
C THR A 85 24.78 0.43 4.17
N HIS A 86 24.50 1.45 4.98
CA HIS A 86 23.15 1.74 5.46
C HIS A 86 23.04 3.15 6.04
N HIS A 87 21.81 3.61 6.25
CA HIS A 87 21.53 4.84 6.97
C HIS A 87 21.10 4.51 8.40
N GLN A 88 21.54 5.32 9.35
CA GLN A 88 21.12 5.21 10.75
C GLN A 88 20.49 6.51 11.21
N PHE A 89 19.27 6.42 11.72
CA PHE A 89 18.61 7.49 12.47
C PHE A 89 18.47 7.06 13.94
N THR A 90 19.03 7.84 14.85
CA THR A 90 18.91 7.60 16.30
C THR A 90 18.12 8.74 16.92
N LEU A 91 17.05 8.43 17.65
CA LEU A 91 16.18 9.43 18.27
C LEU A 91 16.14 9.28 19.79
N ASN A 92 16.15 10.40 20.50
CA ASN A 92 15.88 10.47 21.94
C ASN A 92 14.51 11.10 22.19
N ARG A 93 13.46 10.42 21.72
CA ARG A 93 12.06 10.76 22.00
C ARG A 93 11.18 9.52 21.87
N PRO A 94 10.06 9.44 22.61
CA PRO A 94 9.10 8.37 22.42
C PRO A 94 8.45 8.46 21.03
N LEU A 95 8.23 7.30 20.43
CA LEU A 95 7.47 7.16 19.18
C LEU A 95 6.16 6.45 19.47
N ASN A 96 5.18 6.73 18.64
CA ASN A 96 3.85 6.15 18.70
C ASN A 96 3.48 5.52 17.34
N PRO A 97 2.38 4.76 17.28
CA PRO A 97 1.96 4.07 16.06
C PRO A 97 1.83 4.97 14.82
N PHE A 98 1.49 6.26 14.99
CA PHE A 98 1.35 7.16 13.85
C PHE A 98 2.70 7.48 13.19
N GLN A 99 3.80 7.58 13.96
CA GLN A 99 5.13 7.74 13.38
C GLN A 99 5.68 6.42 12.83
N PHE A 100 5.44 5.29 13.52
CA PHE A 100 5.86 3.99 13.00
C PHE A 100 5.23 3.68 11.65
N ARG A 101 3.92 3.91 11.49
CA ARG A 101 3.23 3.75 10.20
C ARG A 101 3.82 4.57 9.07
N GLN A 102 4.42 5.73 9.37
CA GLN A 102 5.12 6.53 8.36
C GLN A 102 6.43 5.86 7.94
N TRP A 103 7.22 5.40 8.91
CA TRP A 103 8.53 4.79 8.66
C TRP A 103 8.46 3.41 8.01
N PHE A 104 7.47 2.60 8.36
CA PHE A 104 7.27 1.27 7.79
C PHE A 104 6.29 1.27 6.61
N SER A 105 5.91 2.44 6.09
CA SER A 105 4.85 2.58 5.07
C SER A 105 5.14 1.85 3.74
N GLU A 106 6.42 1.68 3.40
CA GLU A 106 6.82 0.95 2.20
C GLU A 106 6.90 -0.56 2.39
N MET A 107 6.93 -1.04 3.64
CA MET A 107 7.12 -2.46 3.94
C MET A 107 5.87 -3.27 3.59
N ASP A 108 6.10 -4.44 3.03
CA ASP A 108 5.06 -5.44 2.76
C ASP A 108 4.84 -6.34 3.99
N LEU A 109 5.89 -6.59 4.77
CA LEU A 109 5.86 -7.44 5.94
C LEU A 109 6.61 -6.79 7.10
N VAL A 110 5.96 -6.67 8.25
CA VAL A 110 6.61 -6.29 9.52
C VAL A 110 6.50 -7.43 10.52
N LEU A 111 7.62 -8.08 10.84
CA LEU A 111 7.69 -9.06 11.92
C LEU A 111 8.07 -8.35 13.22
N VAL A 112 7.40 -8.70 14.31
CA VAL A 112 7.53 -8.01 15.59
C VAL A 112 7.88 -9.01 16.66
N ASN A 113 8.85 -8.67 17.51
CA ASN A 113 9.06 -9.39 18.75
C ASN A 113 7.91 -9.13 19.72
N GLY A 114 6.98 -10.09 19.75
CA GLY A 114 5.76 -10.03 20.53
C GLY A 114 5.97 -10.05 22.04
N ASN A 115 7.18 -10.37 22.52
CA ASN A 115 7.50 -10.23 23.93
C ASN A 115 7.58 -8.76 24.38
N HIS A 116 7.73 -7.82 23.43
CA HIS A 116 8.00 -6.42 23.72
C HIS A 116 6.98 -5.47 23.10
N GLN A 117 6.48 -5.79 21.91
CA GLN A 117 5.59 -4.93 21.15
C GLN A 117 4.40 -5.73 20.63
N GLN A 118 3.23 -5.11 20.57
CA GLN A 118 2.04 -5.72 19.97
C GLN A 118 2.00 -5.44 18.47
N ALA A 119 1.38 -6.36 17.74
CA ALA A 119 1.04 -6.21 16.34
C ALA A 119 -0.41 -6.62 16.08
N LYS A 120 -0.94 -6.24 14.92
CA LYS A 120 -2.30 -6.53 14.44
C LYS A 120 -2.67 -8.01 14.48
N ALA A 121 -1.73 -8.89 14.12
CA ALA A 121 -1.91 -10.34 14.17
C ALA A 121 -0.81 -10.99 15.01
N GLN A 122 -1.04 -12.20 15.51
CA GLN A 122 -0.07 -12.95 16.31
C GLN A 122 0.23 -14.33 15.73
N VAL A 123 1.50 -14.71 15.82
CA VAL A 123 1.98 -16.10 15.69
C VAL A 123 2.36 -16.57 17.09
N VAL A 124 1.69 -17.60 17.57
CA VAL A 124 1.89 -18.12 18.93
C VAL A 124 2.77 -19.35 18.87
N VAL A 125 3.96 -19.24 19.44
CA VAL A 125 4.84 -20.39 19.68
C VAL A 125 4.39 -21.07 20.98
N VAL A 126 4.02 -22.34 20.88
CA VAL A 126 3.70 -23.21 22.01
C VAL A 126 5.01 -23.84 22.48
N ASP A 127 5.65 -23.17 23.43
CA ASP A 127 6.91 -23.57 24.05
C ASP A 127 6.64 -23.97 25.51
N PRO A 128 6.81 -25.26 25.90
CA PRO A 128 6.59 -25.72 27.27
C PRO A 128 7.40 -24.93 28.30
N ALA A 129 8.61 -24.45 27.94
CA ALA A 129 9.45 -23.67 28.83
C ALA A 129 8.93 -22.25 29.08
N LYS A 130 7.93 -21.79 28.31
CA LYS A 130 7.37 -20.44 28.37
C LYS A 130 5.86 -20.40 28.59
N GLU A 131 5.25 -21.53 28.98
CA GLU A 131 3.81 -21.63 29.24
C GLU A 131 3.30 -20.54 30.21
N ALA A 132 3.91 -20.42 31.39
CA ALA A 132 3.51 -19.41 32.39
C ALA A 132 3.71 -17.97 31.91
N SER A 133 4.68 -17.72 31.02
CA SER A 133 4.88 -16.40 30.41
C SER A 133 3.78 -16.09 29.38
N LEU A 134 3.37 -17.08 28.61
CA LEU A 134 2.31 -16.94 27.61
C LEU A 134 0.93 -16.75 28.27
N GLN A 135 0.63 -17.47 29.36
CA GLN A 135 -0.59 -17.28 30.15
C GLN A 135 -0.77 -15.82 30.62
N LYS A 136 0.32 -15.16 31.04
CA LYS A 136 0.30 -13.73 31.46
C LYS A 136 0.02 -12.76 30.31
N ARG A 137 0.09 -13.23 29.05
CA ARG A 137 -0.06 -12.42 27.83
C ARG A 137 -1.36 -12.72 27.08
N LEU A 138 -2.29 -13.48 27.67
CA LEU A 138 -3.55 -13.85 27.02
C LEU A 138 -4.34 -12.65 26.48
N SER A 139 -4.37 -11.52 27.21
CA SER A 139 -5.06 -10.30 26.76
C SER A 139 -4.43 -9.64 25.53
N GLN A 140 -3.22 -10.06 25.14
CA GLN A 140 -2.48 -9.56 23.97
C GLN A 140 -2.72 -10.43 22.72
N LEU A 141 -3.39 -11.59 22.87
CA LEU A 141 -3.70 -12.53 21.79
C LEU A 141 -5.07 -12.19 21.19
N THR A 142 -5.12 -11.11 20.41
CA THR A 142 -6.37 -10.56 19.86
C THR A 142 -6.74 -11.13 18.49
N HIS A 143 -5.76 -11.59 17.73
CA HIS A 143 -5.94 -12.15 16.39
C HIS A 143 -4.81 -13.13 16.06
N VAL A 144 -4.87 -14.31 16.66
CA VAL A 144 -3.92 -15.39 16.40
C VAL A 144 -4.21 -15.99 15.02
N GLN A 145 -3.18 -16.08 14.18
CA GLN A 145 -3.30 -16.60 12.81
C GLN A 145 -2.46 -17.85 12.55
N LEU A 146 -1.53 -18.20 13.46
CA LEU A 146 -0.68 -19.37 13.32
C LEU A 146 -0.20 -19.85 14.70
N PHE A 147 -0.25 -21.15 14.92
CA PHE A 147 0.42 -21.81 16.05
C PHE A 147 1.67 -22.54 15.58
N LEU A 148 2.74 -22.43 16.36
CA LEU A 148 4.00 -23.12 16.14
C LEU A 148 4.36 -23.98 17.35
N LEU A 149 4.38 -25.30 17.20
CA LEU A 149 4.79 -26.22 18.26
C LEU A 149 6.33 -26.24 18.37
N ALA A 150 6.86 -25.80 19.50
CA ALA A 150 8.28 -25.91 19.80
C ALA A 150 8.67 -27.37 20.12
N GLU A 151 9.96 -27.62 20.32
CA GLU A 151 10.43 -28.94 20.74
C GLU A 151 9.79 -29.35 22.08
N GLY A 152 9.27 -30.59 22.13
CA GLY A 152 8.56 -31.12 23.30
C GLY A 152 7.09 -30.69 23.43
N ALA A 153 6.55 -29.86 22.53
CA ALA A 153 5.12 -29.58 22.46
C ALA A 153 4.41 -30.52 21.48
N GLU A 154 3.39 -31.24 21.95
CA GLU A 154 2.57 -32.14 21.13
C GLU A 154 1.23 -31.52 20.73
N GLU A 155 0.67 -30.65 21.58
CA GLU A 155 -0.66 -30.06 21.42
C GLU A 155 -0.68 -28.59 21.86
N ILE A 156 -1.71 -27.86 21.44
CA ILE A 156 -1.95 -26.48 21.87
C ILE A 156 -2.37 -26.49 23.35
N PHE A 157 -1.81 -25.58 24.15
CA PHE A 157 -2.16 -25.52 25.58
C PHE A 157 -3.68 -25.35 25.82
N PRO A 158 -4.28 -26.07 26.79
CA PRO A 158 -5.72 -25.99 27.07
C PRO A 158 -6.24 -24.56 27.30
N PHE A 159 -5.48 -23.73 28.00
CA PHE A 159 -5.89 -22.33 28.24
C PHE A 159 -5.98 -21.47 26.97
N LEU A 160 -5.23 -21.81 25.92
CA LEU A 160 -5.36 -21.14 24.62
C LEU A 160 -6.63 -21.59 23.90
N GLN A 161 -6.98 -22.88 24.03
CA GLN A 161 -8.19 -23.45 23.44
C GLN A 161 -9.47 -22.86 24.04
N GLU A 162 -9.44 -22.51 25.33
CA GLU A 162 -10.56 -21.87 26.04
C GLU A 162 -10.73 -20.39 25.67
N VAL A 163 -9.62 -19.68 25.46
CA VAL A 163 -9.62 -18.22 25.26
C VAL A 163 -9.78 -17.81 23.80
N LEU A 164 -9.26 -18.61 22.86
CA LEU A 164 -9.27 -18.28 21.44
C LEU A 164 -10.48 -18.92 20.75
N PRO A 165 -11.45 -18.13 20.26
CA PRO A 165 -12.58 -18.67 19.52
C PRO A 165 -12.09 -19.29 18.21
N ALA A 166 -12.69 -20.42 17.81
CA ALA A 166 -12.36 -21.13 16.57
C ALA A 166 -10.86 -21.46 16.41
N TRP A 167 -10.14 -21.72 17.51
CA TRP A 167 -8.71 -22.05 17.46
C TRP A 167 -8.42 -23.27 16.57
N GLN A 168 -9.38 -24.17 16.37
CA GLN A 168 -9.27 -25.34 15.50
C GLN A 168 -9.13 -24.98 14.01
N GLU A 169 -9.53 -23.78 13.60
CA GLU A 169 -9.38 -23.29 12.23
C GLU A 169 -8.00 -22.66 11.99
N ILE A 170 -7.25 -22.37 13.06
CA ILE A 170 -5.92 -21.75 12.99
C ILE A 170 -4.91 -22.84 12.60
N PRO A 171 -4.08 -22.61 11.57
CA PRO A 171 -3.06 -23.58 11.18
C PRO A 171 -2.07 -23.83 12.32
N VAL A 172 -1.66 -25.09 12.46
CA VAL A 172 -0.67 -25.56 13.44
C VAL A 172 0.48 -26.22 12.70
N TYR A 173 1.70 -25.69 12.85
CA TYR A 173 2.93 -26.29 12.33
C TYR A 173 3.92 -26.53 13.46
N ARG A 174 4.94 -27.34 13.21
CA ARG A 174 6.11 -27.39 14.10
C ARG A 174 7.07 -26.25 13.78
N LEU A 175 7.76 -25.76 14.80
CA LEU A 175 8.70 -24.65 14.68
C LEU A 175 9.84 -24.92 13.68
N GLN A 176 10.18 -26.19 13.45
CA GLN A 176 11.20 -26.63 12.49
C GLN A 176 10.70 -26.71 11.04
N GLU A 177 9.39 -26.58 10.79
CA GLU A 177 8.81 -26.68 9.45
C GLU A 177 8.89 -25.33 8.69
N THR A 178 10.10 -24.80 8.53
CA THR A 178 10.36 -23.46 7.98
C THR A 178 9.66 -23.23 6.63
N GLU A 179 9.62 -24.23 5.75
CA GLU A 179 8.94 -24.11 4.44
C GLU A 179 7.43 -23.85 4.57
N LYS A 180 6.75 -24.53 5.51
CA LYS A 180 5.32 -24.31 5.76
C LYS A 180 5.07 -22.94 6.35
N ILE A 181 5.93 -22.51 7.27
CA ILE A 181 5.84 -21.19 7.92
C ILE A 181 6.02 -20.08 6.87
N VAL A 182 7.06 -20.17 6.04
CA VAL A 182 7.30 -19.21 4.94
C VAL A 182 6.13 -19.18 3.97
N SER A 183 5.62 -20.36 3.57
CA SER A 183 4.47 -20.48 2.68
C SER A 183 3.21 -19.82 3.27
N PHE A 184 2.99 -19.95 4.58
CA PHE A 184 1.91 -19.25 5.28
C PHE A 184 2.01 -17.73 5.11
N PHE A 185 3.16 -17.12 5.41
CA PHE A 185 3.32 -15.67 5.27
C PHE A 185 3.20 -15.22 3.81
N GLN A 186 3.77 -15.99 2.89
CA GLN A 186 3.67 -15.72 1.46
C GLN A 186 2.21 -15.72 0.99
N HIS A 187 1.43 -16.71 1.42
CA HIS A 187 0.00 -16.79 1.13
C HIS A 187 -0.78 -15.64 1.75
N GLN A 188 -0.51 -15.27 3.01
CA GLN A 188 -1.16 -14.12 3.66
C GLN A 188 -0.91 -12.81 2.90
N LEU A 189 0.33 -12.58 2.45
CA LEU A 189 0.69 -11.40 1.68
C LEU A 189 0.00 -11.36 0.30
N TRP A 190 -0.14 -12.51 -0.37
CA TRP A 190 -0.81 -12.59 -1.67
C TRP A 190 -2.32 -12.55 -1.60
N GLN A 191 -2.94 -13.15 -0.59
CA GLN A 191 -4.39 -13.00 -0.35
C GLN A 191 -4.74 -11.57 0.04
N ALA A 192 -3.83 -10.87 0.70
CA ALA A 192 -3.95 -9.45 0.98
C ALA A 192 -3.63 -8.55 -0.22
N ALA A 193 -3.44 -9.10 -1.44
CA ALA A 193 -3.22 -8.30 -2.63
C ALA A 193 -4.41 -7.32 -2.82
N PRO A 194 -4.13 -6.00 -2.95
CA PRO A 194 -5.18 -5.01 -3.07
C PRO A 194 -6.06 -5.25 -4.29
N VAL A 195 -7.37 -5.17 -4.10
CA VAL A 195 -8.35 -5.12 -5.19
C VAL A 195 -7.97 -3.99 -6.13
N LEU A 196 -7.97 -4.26 -7.44
CA LEU A 196 -7.66 -3.26 -8.47
C LEU A 196 -8.95 -2.60 -8.94
N ASN A 197 -9.07 -1.30 -8.71
CA ASN A 197 -10.12 -0.46 -9.26
C ASN A 197 -9.58 0.41 -10.39
N GLY A 198 -10.47 0.84 -11.28
CA GLY A 198 -10.17 1.78 -12.35
C GLY A 198 -10.55 3.20 -11.98
N LEU A 199 -9.71 4.17 -12.35
CA LEU A 199 -10.02 5.59 -12.29
C LEU A 199 -9.74 6.26 -13.64
N VAL A 200 -10.81 6.64 -14.33
CA VAL A 200 -10.73 7.46 -15.54
C VAL A 200 -10.66 8.92 -15.14
N LEU A 201 -9.58 9.62 -15.51
CA LEU A 201 -9.40 11.04 -15.19
C LEU A 201 -10.18 11.92 -16.18
N ALA A 202 -11.28 12.51 -15.73
CA ALA A 202 -12.14 13.38 -16.53
C ALA A 202 -12.40 14.79 -15.93
N GLY A 203 -11.92 15.08 -14.70
CA GLY A 203 -12.25 16.30 -13.94
C GLY A 203 -11.51 17.62 -14.26
N GLY A 204 -10.68 17.67 -15.31
CA GLY A 204 -9.82 18.84 -15.59
C GLY A 204 -10.57 20.11 -16.04
N ARG A 205 -10.05 21.30 -15.68
CA ARG A 205 -10.44 22.55 -16.35
C ARG A 205 -9.79 22.54 -17.73
N SER A 206 -10.57 22.26 -18.78
CA SER A 206 -10.10 22.30 -20.17
C SER A 206 -9.94 23.75 -20.66
N VAL A 207 -9.09 24.53 -19.99
CA VAL A 207 -8.92 25.98 -20.22
C VAL A 207 -8.33 26.28 -21.60
N ARG A 208 -7.50 25.38 -22.15
CA ARG A 208 -6.79 25.60 -23.43
C ARG A 208 -7.58 25.18 -24.67
N MET A 209 -8.52 24.24 -24.53
CA MET A 209 -9.26 23.64 -25.65
C MET A 209 -10.73 24.10 -25.74
N GLY A 210 -11.24 24.78 -24.70
CA GLY A 210 -12.62 25.28 -24.67
C GLY A 210 -13.72 24.21 -24.62
N GLN A 211 -13.37 22.92 -24.68
CA GLN A 211 -14.25 21.76 -24.60
C GLN A 211 -13.71 20.75 -23.59
N ASP A 212 -14.61 20.05 -22.88
CA ASP A 212 -14.26 18.95 -21.99
C ASP A 212 -13.60 17.81 -22.80
N LYS A 213 -12.30 17.59 -22.60
CA LYS A 213 -11.55 16.53 -23.28
C LYS A 213 -12.17 15.13 -23.08
N GLY A 214 -12.81 14.88 -21.94
CA GLY A 214 -13.48 13.61 -21.66
C GLY A 214 -14.65 13.31 -22.61
N ALA A 215 -15.26 14.36 -23.18
CA ALA A 215 -16.37 14.26 -24.11
C ALA A 215 -15.93 14.05 -25.57
N LEU A 216 -14.63 14.10 -25.86
CA LEU A 216 -14.13 13.87 -27.21
C LEU A 216 -14.43 12.44 -27.65
N GLN A 217 -14.95 12.31 -28.87
CA GLN A 217 -15.31 11.02 -29.44
C GLN A 217 -14.24 10.56 -30.42
N TRP A 218 -13.30 9.77 -29.92
CA TRP A 218 -12.25 9.13 -30.73
C TRP A 218 -12.74 7.84 -31.39
N HIS A 219 -13.57 7.10 -30.65
CA HIS A 219 -14.04 5.75 -31.00
C HIS A 219 -15.57 5.73 -31.18
N GLY A 220 -16.15 6.83 -31.67
CA GLY A 220 -17.62 6.98 -31.80
C GLY A 220 -18.37 7.10 -30.47
N LYS A 221 -17.65 7.23 -29.36
CA LYS A 221 -18.16 7.34 -27.99
C LYS A 221 -17.27 8.30 -27.20
N GLU A 222 -17.83 8.99 -26.21
CA GLU A 222 -17.03 9.85 -25.33
C GLU A 222 -15.89 9.05 -24.70
N GLN A 223 -14.68 9.60 -24.78
CA GLN A 223 -13.46 8.91 -24.38
C GLN A 223 -13.51 8.40 -22.94
N ARG A 224 -14.14 9.16 -22.03
CA ARG A 224 -14.27 8.75 -20.63
C ARG A 224 -15.00 7.42 -20.47
N TYR A 225 -16.06 7.20 -21.26
CA TYR A 225 -16.87 6.00 -21.19
C TYR A 225 -16.23 4.85 -21.96
N HIS A 226 -15.57 5.14 -23.09
CA HIS A 226 -14.79 4.15 -23.83
C HIS A 226 -13.67 3.56 -22.96
N LEU A 227 -12.91 4.41 -22.26
CA LEU A 227 -11.88 3.96 -21.32
C LEU A 227 -12.48 3.17 -20.15
N ALA A 228 -13.63 3.63 -19.62
CA ALA A 228 -14.27 2.94 -18.51
C ALA A 228 -14.65 1.50 -18.88
N GLU A 229 -15.25 1.29 -20.06
CA GLU A 229 -15.60 -0.05 -20.56
C GLU A 229 -14.36 -0.91 -20.80
N MET A 230 -13.30 -0.35 -21.39
CA MET A 230 -12.05 -1.08 -21.60
C MET A 230 -11.42 -1.52 -20.27
N MET A 231 -11.51 -0.70 -19.22
CA MET A 231 -10.93 -0.98 -17.91
C MET A 231 -11.76 -1.99 -17.09
N GLN A 232 -13.05 -2.17 -17.38
CA GLN A 232 -13.92 -3.12 -16.67
C GLN A 232 -13.47 -4.57 -16.79
N GLU A 233 -12.71 -4.92 -17.84
CA GLU A 233 -12.15 -6.26 -18.00
C GLU A 233 -11.03 -6.59 -17.00
N PHE A 234 -10.42 -5.55 -16.42
CA PHE A 234 -9.24 -5.69 -15.56
C PHE A 234 -9.48 -5.24 -14.12
N CYS A 235 -10.52 -4.45 -13.89
CA CYS A 235 -10.79 -3.80 -12.60
C CYS A 235 -12.08 -4.35 -11.98
N ALA A 236 -12.12 -4.47 -10.66
CA ALA A 236 -13.32 -4.87 -9.94
C ALA A 236 -14.44 -3.84 -10.07
N GLU A 237 -14.09 -2.56 -10.02
CA GLU A 237 -14.99 -1.43 -10.27
C GLU A 237 -14.22 -0.31 -10.99
N VAL A 238 -14.90 0.46 -11.83
CA VAL A 238 -14.30 1.57 -12.59
C VAL A 238 -15.08 2.85 -12.35
N PHE A 239 -14.35 3.90 -11.97
CA PHE A 239 -14.89 5.20 -11.62
C PHE A 239 -14.46 6.27 -12.62
N ILE A 240 -15.35 7.23 -12.89
CA ILE A 240 -15.03 8.47 -13.57
C ILE A 240 -14.72 9.54 -12.53
N SER A 241 -13.49 10.05 -12.48
CA SER A 241 -13.17 11.23 -11.66
C SER A 241 -13.82 12.47 -12.26
N CYS A 242 -14.50 13.24 -11.42
CA CYS A 242 -15.24 14.42 -11.84
C CYS A 242 -15.23 15.49 -10.74
N ARG A 243 -15.55 16.73 -11.10
CA ARG A 243 -15.92 17.73 -10.10
C ARG A 243 -17.32 17.43 -9.56
N ALA A 244 -17.61 17.83 -8.33
CA ALA A 244 -18.90 17.56 -7.70
C ALA A 244 -20.08 18.11 -8.52
N GLU A 245 -19.90 19.28 -9.13
CA GLU A 245 -20.92 19.91 -9.99
C GLU A 245 -21.10 19.23 -11.35
N GLN A 246 -20.10 18.47 -11.83
CA GLN A 246 -20.19 17.72 -13.09
C GLN A 246 -20.89 16.37 -12.93
N GLN A 247 -20.96 15.85 -11.70
CA GLN A 247 -21.51 14.52 -11.42
C GLN A 247 -22.92 14.30 -12.00
N PRO A 248 -23.87 15.26 -11.91
CA PRO A 248 -25.21 15.08 -12.46
C PRO A 248 -25.27 15.04 -13.99
N GLU A 249 -24.24 15.54 -14.68
CA GLU A 249 -24.16 15.58 -16.15
C GLU A 249 -23.59 14.28 -16.73
N LEU A 250 -22.95 13.46 -15.91
CA LEU A 250 -22.38 12.18 -16.32
C LEU A 250 -23.45 11.09 -16.39
N ALA A 251 -23.27 10.15 -17.32
CA ALA A 251 -24.22 9.05 -17.52
C ALA A 251 -24.32 8.17 -16.27
N ALA A 252 -25.54 8.05 -15.73
CA ALA A 252 -25.82 7.43 -14.42
C ALA A 252 -25.38 5.97 -14.28
N GLN A 253 -25.13 5.26 -15.38
CA GLN A 253 -24.65 3.87 -15.38
C GLN A 253 -23.16 3.72 -15.03
N TYR A 254 -22.38 4.81 -15.06
CA TYR A 254 -20.96 4.77 -14.71
C TYR A 254 -20.76 5.32 -13.29
N PRO A 255 -20.13 4.54 -12.37
CA PRO A 255 -19.74 5.06 -11.08
C PRO A 255 -18.88 6.32 -11.23
N THR A 256 -19.19 7.34 -10.45
CA THR A 256 -18.46 8.61 -10.45
C THR A 256 -17.74 8.78 -9.12
N LEU A 257 -16.54 9.36 -9.14
CA LEU A 257 -15.78 9.70 -7.94
C LEU A 257 -15.51 11.21 -7.91
N PRO A 258 -16.31 11.98 -7.15
CA PRO A 258 -16.10 13.42 -7.02
C PRO A 258 -14.75 13.76 -6.37
N ASP A 259 -14.03 14.70 -6.96
CA ASP A 259 -12.75 15.18 -6.41
C ASP A 259 -12.97 15.84 -5.04
N THR A 260 -12.21 15.38 -4.05
CA THR A 260 -12.18 15.95 -2.69
C THR A 260 -10.93 16.78 -2.42
N PHE A 261 -9.90 16.63 -3.26
CA PHE A 261 -8.72 17.47 -3.30
C PHE A 261 -8.80 18.37 -4.53
N LEU A 262 -9.35 19.57 -4.33
CA LEU A 262 -9.71 20.47 -5.41
C LEU A 262 -8.50 21.17 -6.04
N ASP A 263 -8.61 21.49 -7.32
CA ASP A 263 -7.62 22.27 -8.09
C ASP A 263 -6.19 21.67 -8.14
N LEU A 264 -6.04 20.37 -7.86
CA LEU A 264 -4.77 19.63 -7.96
C LEU A 264 -4.66 18.78 -9.23
N GLY A 265 -5.63 18.87 -10.14
CA GLY A 265 -5.66 18.09 -11.38
C GLY A 265 -5.64 16.57 -11.13
N PRO A 266 -4.94 15.78 -11.96
CA PRO A 266 -4.83 14.33 -11.79
C PRO A 266 -4.40 13.89 -10.38
N TYR A 267 -3.56 14.69 -9.72
CA TYR A 267 -3.08 14.40 -8.38
C TYR A 267 -4.21 14.43 -7.34
N GLY A 268 -5.12 15.39 -7.48
CA GLY A 268 -6.29 15.50 -6.62
C GLY A 268 -7.27 14.35 -6.81
N ALA A 269 -7.47 13.92 -8.05
CA ALA A 269 -8.30 12.75 -8.36
C ALA A 269 -7.73 11.46 -7.74
N ILE A 270 -6.43 11.21 -7.88
CA ILE A 270 -5.76 10.04 -7.27
C ILE A 270 -5.89 10.05 -5.75
N LEU A 271 -5.63 11.19 -5.11
CA LEU A 271 -5.79 11.34 -3.66
C LEU A 271 -7.24 11.15 -3.21
N SER A 272 -8.21 11.61 -4.01
CA SER A 272 -9.64 11.44 -3.73
C SER A 272 -10.04 9.98 -3.81
N ALA A 273 -9.51 9.24 -4.80
CA ALA A 273 -9.73 7.81 -4.94
C ALA A 273 -9.19 7.02 -3.74
N PHE A 274 -7.97 7.31 -3.29
CA PHE A 274 -7.43 6.68 -2.08
C PHE A 274 -8.14 7.11 -0.79
N ARG A 275 -8.62 8.35 -0.70
CA ARG A 275 -9.43 8.77 0.44
C ARG A 275 -10.73 7.97 0.53
N GLU A 276 -11.35 7.68 -0.62
CA GLU A 276 -12.58 6.88 -0.70
C GLU A 276 -12.30 5.41 -0.43
N GLN A 277 -11.32 4.79 -1.10
CA GLN A 277 -10.96 3.39 -0.90
C GLN A 277 -9.45 3.24 -0.64
N PRO A 278 -9.01 3.37 0.63
CA PRO A 278 -7.58 3.40 0.99
C PRO A 278 -6.86 2.03 0.93
N GLU A 279 -7.62 0.95 0.79
CA GLU A 279 -7.10 -0.41 0.68
C GLU A 279 -7.11 -0.94 -0.76
N ALA A 280 -7.69 -0.20 -1.71
CA ALA A 280 -7.69 -0.56 -3.12
C ALA A 280 -6.43 -0.03 -3.82
N ALA A 281 -5.96 -0.77 -4.83
CA ALA A 281 -5.08 -0.24 -5.84
C ALA A 281 -5.89 0.43 -6.95
N TRP A 282 -5.27 1.39 -7.64
CA TRP A 282 -5.95 2.20 -8.65
C TRP A 282 -5.20 2.17 -9.98
N LEU A 283 -5.79 1.54 -11.00
CA LEU A 283 -5.42 1.73 -12.40
C LEU A 283 -5.96 3.08 -12.87
N VAL A 284 -5.08 4.05 -13.03
CA VAL A 284 -5.43 5.42 -13.41
C VAL A 284 -5.13 5.62 -14.89
N VAL A 285 -6.14 6.05 -15.66
CA VAL A 285 -6.00 6.35 -17.10
C VAL A 285 -6.61 7.71 -17.42
N ALA A 286 -5.87 8.59 -18.11
CA ALA A 286 -6.38 9.89 -18.54
C ALA A 286 -7.09 9.84 -19.89
N CYS A 287 -8.12 10.68 -20.06
CA CYS A 287 -8.87 10.82 -21.31
C CYS A 287 -8.07 11.45 -22.46
N ASP A 288 -6.87 11.97 -22.22
CA ASP A 288 -6.03 12.57 -23.25
C ASP A 288 -5.07 11.58 -23.93
N LEU A 289 -5.23 10.28 -23.65
CA LEU A 289 -4.50 9.17 -24.27
C LEU A 289 -5.42 8.38 -25.24
N PRO A 290 -5.71 8.87 -26.44
CA PRO A 290 -6.72 8.26 -27.32
C PRO A 290 -6.29 6.91 -27.94
N LEU A 291 -4.99 6.63 -27.96
CA LEU A 291 -4.40 5.43 -28.57
C LEU A 291 -4.21 4.27 -27.57
N VAL A 292 -4.54 4.47 -26.30
CA VAL A 292 -4.56 3.39 -25.30
C VAL A 292 -5.53 2.31 -25.76
N ASP A 293 -5.06 1.07 -25.68
CA ASP A 293 -5.80 -0.12 -26.06
C ASP A 293 -5.79 -1.17 -24.94
N GLN A 294 -6.61 -2.20 -25.11
CA GLN A 294 -6.74 -3.32 -24.18
C GLN A 294 -5.39 -4.05 -23.96
N ARG A 295 -4.53 -4.13 -24.98
CA ARG A 295 -3.20 -4.76 -24.87
C ARG A 295 -2.28 -3.98 -23.95
N THR A 296 -2.32 -2.66 -24.02
CA THR A 296 -1.55 -1.76 -23.16
C THR A 296 -1.99 -1.91 -21.70
N LEU A 297 -3.30 -1.92 -21.44
CA LEU A 297 -3.83 -2.14 -20.09
C LEU A 297 -3.51 -3.55 -19.58
N TRP A 298 -3.66 -4.57 -20.42
CA TRP A 298 -3.31 -5.94 -20.08
C TRP A 298 -1.84 -6.06 -19.68
N GLN A 299 -0.90 -5.47 -20.44
CA GLN A 299 0.52 -5.47 -20.07
C GLN A 299 0.74 -4.87 -18.67
N LEU A 300 0.13 -3.72 -18.39
CA LEU A 300 0.28 -3.04 -17.11
C LEU A 300 -0.26 -3.87 -15.94
N VAL A 301 -1.38 -4.56 -16.15
CA VAL A 301 -2.03 -5.39 -15.13
C VAL A 301 -1.28 -6.71 -14.90
N GLN A 302 -0.77 -7.34 -15.95
CA GLN A 302 0.01 -8.58 -15.83
C GLN A 302 1.37 -8.34 -15.15
N GLU A 303 2.01 -7.22 -15.44
CA GLU A 303 3.30 -6.83 -14.86
C GLU A 303 3.14 -6.03 -13.56
N ARG A 304 1.92 -5.96 -13.00
CA ARG A 304 1.65 -5.23 -11.74
C ARG A 304 2.52 -5.81 -10.62
N ASN A 305 3.19 -4.92 -9.88
CA ASN A 305 3.95 -5.27 -8.69
C ASN A 305 3.36 -4.62 -7.42
N PRO A 306 2.60 -5.36 -6.58
CA PRO A 306 2.03 -4.85 -5.33
C PRO A 306 3.06 -4.42 -4.26
N SER A 307 4.31 -4.86 -4.37
CA SER A 307 5.40 -4.45 -3.47
C SER A 307 5.92 -3.04 -3.80
N ALA A 308 5.75 -2.59 -5.04
CA ALA A 308 6.13 -1.24 -5.47
C ALA A 308 5.10 -0.19 -5.01
N VAL A 309 5.49 1.09 -5.05
CA VAL A 309 4.55 2.21 -4.83
C VAL A 309 3.56 2.31 -6.00
N ALA A 310 4.05 2.06 -7.21
CA ALA A 310 3.26 2.08 -8.43
C ALA A 310 3.91 1.21 -9.51
N THR A 311 3.11 0.77 -10.48
CA THR A 311 3.57 0.19 -11.73
C THR A 311 3.22 1.16 -12.87
N ALA A 312 4.21 1.63 -13.61
CA ALA A 312 4.06 2.67 -14.63
C ALA A 312 4.88 2.37 -15.88
N PHE A 313 4.46 2.89 -17.02
CA PHE A 313 5.29 2.87 -18.23
C PHE A 313 6.35 3.97 -18.22
N GLU A 314 7.52 3.70 -18.77
CA GLU A 314 8.48 4.71 -19.15
C GLU A 314 8.03 5.39 -20.45
N ASN A 315 7.96 6.71 -20.44
CA ASN A 315 7.66 7.48 -21.63
C ASN A 315 8.89 7.47 -22.58
N PRO A 316 8.77 6.98 -23.82
CA PRO A 316 9.89 6.82 -24.75
C PRO A 316 10.62 8.12 -25.09
N GLN A 317 9.95 9.27 -25.00
CA GLN A 317 10.50 10.55 -25.43
C GLN A 317 11.37 11.20 -24.35
N ASN A 318 10.93 11.15 -23.09
CA ASN A 318 11.57 11.88 -21.99
C ASN A 318 12.17 10.96 -20.92
N ARG A 319 12.02 9.63 -21.06
CA ARG A 319 12.53 8.61 -20.14
C ARG A 319 11.99 8.69 -18.71
N PHE A 320 10.90 9.44 -18.50
CA PHE A 320 10.23 9.53 -17.21
C PHE A 320 9.02 8.60 -17.14
N PRO A 321 8.62 8.17 -15.93
CA PRO A 321 7.39 7.42 -15.75
C PRO A 321 6.16 8.24 -16.19
N GLU A 322 5.21 7.58 -16.84
CA GLU A 322 3.97 8.18 -17.34
C GLU A 322 2.85 8.06 -16.29
N PRO A 323 2.57 9.11 -15.49
CA PRO A 323 1.60 9.01 -14.38
C PRO A 323 0.15 8.86 -14.82
N LEU A 324 -0.16 9.14 -16.09
CA LEU A 324 -1.53 9.17 -16.60
C LEU A 324 -2.00 7.83 -17.18
N ILE A 325 -1.15 6.80 -17.11
CA ILE A 325 -1.47 5.38 -17.31
C ILE A 325 -0.62 4.55 -16.34
N THR A 326 -1.10 4.43 -15.10
CA THR A 326 -0.31 3.90 -13.98
C THR A 326 -1.21 3.16 -13.00
N ILE A 327 -0.73 2.04 -12.46
CA ILE A 327 -1.32 1.39 -11.30
C ILE A 327 -0.66 1.93 -10.04
N TRP A 328 -1.44 2.55 -9.15
CA TRP A 328 -0.99 3.05 -7.85
C TRP A 328 -1.42 2.08 -6.74
N GLU A 329 -0.47 1.63 -5.92
CA GLU A 329 -0.76 0.71 -4.82
C GLU A 329 -1.19 1.47 -3.54
N PRO A 330 -1.93 0.85 -2.60
CA PRO A 330 -2.37 1.49 -1.34
C PRO A 330 -1.27 2.20 -0.53
N LYS A 331 -0.03 1.70 -0.61
CA LYS A 331 1.12 2.33 0.05
C LYS A 331 1.48 3.70 -0.53
N SER A 332 1.12 3.95 -1.79
CA SER A 332 1.33 5.25 -2.43
C SER A 332 0.52 6.38 -1.82
N TYR A 333 -0.61 6.10 -1.15
CA TYR A 333 -1.45 7.16 -0.59
C TYR A 333 -0.70 8.03 0.41
N LEU A 334 0.05 7.41 1.33
CA LEU A 334 0.85 8.15 2.30
C LEU A 334 1.99 8.93 1.63
N GLN A 335 2.62 8.34 0.61
CA GLN A 335 3.68 8.97 -0.18
C GLN A 335 3.15 10.20 -0.93
N LEU A 336 1.98 10.09 -1.57
CA LEU A 336 1.30 11.21 -2.21
C LEU A 336 1.02 12.31 -1.17
N LEU A 337 0.39 11.99 -0.03
CA LEU A 337 0.15 12.99 1.01
C LEU A 337 1.44 13.65 1.53
N ALA A 338 2.54 12.91 1.65
CA ALA A 338 3.84 13.44 2.06
C ALA A 338 4.45 14.41 1.03
N PHE A 339 4.29 14.14 -0.27
CA PHE A 339 4.70 15.07 -1.33
C PHE A 339 3.81 16.31 -1.37
N LEU A 340 2.49 16.14 -1.17
CA LEU A 340 1.56 17.27 -1.06
C LEU A 340 1.94 18.20 0.09
N ALA A 341 2.27 17.64 1.25
CA ALA A 341 2.69 18.40 2.42
C ALA A 341 3.97 19.23 2.18
N GLN A 342 4.80 18.82 1.21
CA GLN A 342 5.98 19.55 0.77
C GLN A 342 5.70 20.54 -0.37
N GLY A 343 4.44 20.68 -0.79
CA GLY A 343 4.03 21.59 -1.86
C GLY A 343 4.11 20.99 -3.28
N TYR A 344 4.29 19.67 -3.42
CA TYR A 344 4.32 19.01 -4.72
C TYR A 344 2.97 18.38 -5.09
N THR A 345 2.48 18.70 -6.29
CA THR A 345 1.18 18.24 -6.81
C THR A 345 1.32 17.50 -8.15
N CYS A 346 2.53 17.14 -8.54
CA CYS A 346 2.80 16.44 -9.79
C CYS A 346 2.98 14.93 -9.54
N PRO A 347 2.09 14.04 -10.02
CA PRO A 347 2.22 12.61 -9.75
C PRO A 347 3.50 12.03 -10.35
N ARG A 348 3.96 12.52 -11.50
CA ARG A 348 5.25 12.12 -12.10
C ARG A 348 6.43 12.36 -11.14
N LYS A 349 6.42 13.46 -10.38
CA LYS A 349 7.48 13.77 -9.41
C LYS A 349 7.52 12.71 -8.31
N VAL A 350 6.36 12.24 -7.85
CA VAL A 350 6.28 11.15 -6.87
C VAL A 350 6.85 9.86 -7.45
N LEU A 351 6.46 9.50 -8.67
CA LEU A 351 6.95 8.30 -9.36
C LEU A 351 8.48 8.31 -9.53
N ILE A 352 9.07 9.43 -9.94
CA ILE A 352 10.53 9.57 -10.10
C ILE A 352 11.29 9.37 -8.78
N ASN A 353 10.68 9.78 -7.65
CA ASN A 353 11.34 9.82 -6.35
C ASN A 353 10.82 8.74 -5.39
N SER A 354 10.28 7.64 -5.94
CA SER A 354 9.73 6.51 -5.17
C SER A 354 10.17 5.19 -5.80
N ALA A 355 10.16 4.11 -5.02
CA ALA A 355 10.41 2.77 -5.54
C ALA A 355 9.21 2.26 -6.35
N ILE A 356 9.28 2.45 -7.67
CA ILE A 356 8.25 2.03 -8.63
C ILE A 356 8.72 0.83 -9.47
N HIS A 357 7.77 0.10 -10.06
CA HIS A 357 8.04 -0.87 -11.11
C HIS A 357 7.83 -0.19 -12.47
N LEU A 358 8.92 0.00 -13.22
CA LEU A 358 8.91 0.75 -14.48
C LEU A 358 8.96 -0.21 -15.67
N LEU A 359 7.99 -0.06 -16.58
CA LEU A 359 7.80 -0.93 -17.74
C LEU A 359 8.16 -0.23 -19.04
N GLN A 360 8.66 -0.98 -20.02
CA GLN A 360 8.73 -0.51 -21.41
C GLN A 360 7.39 -0.74 -22.10
N PRO A 361 6.79 0.27 -22.76
CA PRO A 361 5.51 0.08 -23.45
C PRO A 361 5.70 -0.84 -24.66
N GLY A 362 4.86 -1.87 -24.80
CA GLY A 362 4.86 -2.72 -26.00
C GLY A 362 4.44 -1.95 -27.26
N GLN A 363 3.61 -0.92 -27.11
CA GLN A 363 3.20 0.03 -28.16
C GLN A 363 3.48 1.47 -27.68
N PRO A 364 4.66 2.05 -28.00
CA PRO A 364 5.03 3.42 -27.62
C PRO A 364 3.97 4.48 -27.92
N GLU A 365 3.26 4.35 -29.04
CA GLU A 365 2.22 5.26 -29.48
C GLU A 365 0.98 5.27 -28.56
N ALA A 366 0.74 4.23 -27.78
CA ALA A 366 -0.35 4.19 -26.81
C ALA A 366 -0.21 5.28 -25.74
N LEU A 367 1.03 5.76 -25.50
CA LEU A 367 1.33 6.82 -24.54
C LEU A 367 1.25 8.24 -25.14
N LEU A 368 0.78 8.39 -26.39
CA LEU A 368 0.64 9.68 -27.05
C LEU A 368 -0.43 10.52 -26.34
N ASN A 369 -0.01 11.60 -25.69
CA ASN A 369 -0.92 12.57 -25.09
C ASN A 369 -1.38 13.61 -26.13
N VAL A 370 -2.68 13.91 -26.14
CA VAL A 370 -3.30 14.89 -27.03
C VAL A 370 -3.77 16.13 -26.26
N ASN A 371 -3.07 17.24 -26.48
CA ASN A 371 -3.31 18.55 -25.86
C ASN A 371 -3.62 19.67 -26.84
N THR A 372 -3.27 19.51 -28.12
CA THR A 372 -3.40 20.53 -29.16
C THR A 372 -4.19 20.02 -30.37
N PRO A 373 -4.82 20.90 -31.18
CA PRO A 373 -5.52 20.49 -32.39
C PRO A 373 -4.65 19.74 -33.40
N GLN A 374 -3.35 20.07 -33.47
CA GLN A 374 -2.40 19.37 -34.35
C GLN A 374 -2.15 17.93 -33.87
N GLU A 375 -2.01 17.72 -32.56
CA GLU A 375 -1.93 16.38 -31.98
C GLU A 375 -3.24 15.60 -32.16
N GLN A 376 -4.40 16.28 -32.14
CA GLN A 376 -5.68 15.63 -32.42
C GLN A 376 -5.73 15.06 -33.82
N GLU A 377 -5.34 15.84 -34.84
CA GLU A 377 -5.31 15.37 -36.22
C GLU A 377 -4.35 14.18 -36.39
N ARG A 378 -3.16 14.25 -35.80
CA ARG A 378 -2.21 13.13 -35.79
C ARG A 378 -2.81 11.88 -35.13
N ALA A 379 -3.49 12.03 -34.01
CA ALA A 379 -4.14 10.90 -33.33
C ALA A 379 -5.27 10.30 -34.18
N ARG A 380 -6.08 11.11 -34.87
CA ARG A 380 -7.12 10.61 -35.80
C ARG A 380 -6.52 9.80 -36.94
N GLN A 381 -5.40 10.26 -37.52
CA GLN A 381 -4.71 9.54 -38.58
C GLN A 381 -4.18 8.17 -38.11
N LEU A 382 -3.61 8.11 -36.91
CA LEU A 382 -3.14 6.86 -36.31
C LEU A 382 -4.29 5.91 -35.98
N LEU A 383 -5.42 6.43 -35.49
CA LEU A 383 -6.62 5.63 -35.23
C LEU A 383 -7.23 5.06 -36.52
N ALA A 384 -7.22 5.82 -37.61
CA ALA A 384 -7.74 5.35 -38.90
C ALA A 384 -6.87 4.26 -39.56
N GLN A 385 -5.65 4.04 -39.07
CA GLN A 385 -4.73 3.00 -39.57
C GLN A 385 -4.84 1.68 -38.78
N ARG A 386 -5.63 1.65 -37.70
CA ARG A 386 -5.92 0.48 -36.87
C ARG A 386 -7.27 -0.12 -37.27
#